data_AF-A0A416CLW7-F1
#
_entry.id   AF-A0A416CLW7-F1
#
_cell.length_a   1.000
_cell.length_b   1.000
_cell.length_c   1.000
_cell.angle_alpha   90.00
_cell.angle_beta   90.00
_cell.angle_gamma   90.00
#
_symmetry.space_group_name_H-M   'P 1'
#
loop_
_entity.id
_entity.type
_entity.pdbx_description
1 polymer ?
#
loop_
_entity_poly.entity_id
_entity_poly.type
_entity_poly.pdbx_seq_one_letter_code
_entity_poly.pdbx_strand_id
1 'polypeptide(L)'
;MKRLSWLSVEDYGTTPLEIMVVSTMKGYLRQMPEDEALRKIGEIIEPKVIRLAGEDSAPMPVQSIIEGAKLAAFIDEAVADALRRMEQDKSDVAQIAIEMLRGVDGKHIVETMSPEFVGFVQDAYRSLRYRRK
;
A
#
# COMPACT_ATOMS: atom_id res chain seq x y z
N MET A 1 4.09 16.73 -1.66
CA MET A 1 4.00 15.27 -1.92
C MET A 1 2.77 14.97 -2.78
N LYS A 2 2.85 13.96 -3.66
CA LYS A 2 1.68 13.48 -4.42
C LYS A 2 0.60 13.01 -3.44
N ARG A 3 -0.68 13.10 -3.84
CA ARG A 3 -1.79 12.50 -3.07
C ARG A 3 -1.75 10.99 -3.24
N LEU A 4 -2.21 10.24 -2.23
CA LEU A 4 -2.33 8.77 -2.33
C LEU A 4 -3.11 8.33 -3.58
N SER A 5 -4.15 9.09 -3.97
CA SER A 5 -4.93 8.82 -5.19
C SER A 5 -4.11 8.93 -6.49
N TRP A 6 -3.04 9.73 -6.49
CA TRP A 6 -2.19 10.04 -7.66
C TRP A 6 -0.97 9.12 -7.80
N LEU A 7 -0.75 8.19 -6.87
CA LEU A 7 0.29 7.17 -7.02
C LEU A 7 -0.15 6.19 -8.11
N SER A 8 0.60 6.01 -9.20
CA SER A 8 0.25 4.99 -10.19
C SER A 8 0.60 3.62 -9.63
N VAL A 9 -0.31 2.67 -9.72
CA VAL A 9 -0.07 1.30 -9.22
C VAL A 9 0.94 0.55 -10.08
N GLU A 10 1.07 0.96 -11.35
CA GLU A 10 2.02 0.44 -12.33
C GLU A 10 3.47 0.81 -11.97
N ASP A 11 3.68 1.89 -11.20
CA ASP A 11 5.01 2.30 -10.73
C ASP A 11 5.57 1.33 -9.66
N TYR A 12 4.71 0.47 -9.09
CA TYR A 12 5.04 -0.39 -7.93
C TYR A 12 4.81 -1.88 -8.19
N GLY A 13 4.42 -2.27 -9.40
CA GLY A 13 4.20 -3.68 -9.74
C GLY A 13 4.93 -4.07 -11.00
N THR A 14 5.76 -5.12 -10.90
CA THR A 14 6.50 -5.69 -12.03
C THR A 14 5.76 -6.85 -12.69
N THR A 15 4.72 -7.37 -12.02
CA THR A 15 3.84 -8.43 -12.52
C THR A 15 2.37 -8.02 -12.42
N PRO A 16 1.46 -8.65 -13.21
CA PRO A 16 0.02 -8.39 -13.09
C PRO A 16 -0.52 -8.64 -11.67
N LEU A 17 0.01 -9.66 -10.98
CA LEU A 17 -0.39 -9.96 -9.61
C LEU A 17 0.03 -8.85 -8.64
N GLU A 18 1.28 -8.38 -8.72
CA GLU A 18 1.74 -7.26 -7.89
C GLU A 18 0.93 -5.99 -8.14
N ILE A 19 0.68 -5.64 -9.41
CA ILE A 19 -0.13 -4.47 -9.77
C ILE A 19 -1.51 -4.56 -9.12
N MET A 20 -2.15 -5.73 -9.13
CA MET A 20 -3.44 -5.91 -8.46
C MET A 20 -3.34 -5.87 -6.95
N VAL A 21 -2.34 -6.49 -6.32
CA VAL A 21 -2.17 -6.45 -4.87
C VAL A 21 -1.94 -5.00 -4.42
N VAL A 22 -1.08 -4.24 -5.10
CA VAL A 22 -0.88 -2.81 -4.83
C VAL A 22 -2.16 -2.02 -5.05
N SER A 23 -2.92 -2.33 -6.12
CA SER A 23 -4.22 -1.69 -6.38
C SER A 23 -5.20 -1.91 -5.23
N THR A 24 -5.24 -3.13 -4.70
CA THR A 24 -6.05 -3.51 -3.56
C THR A 24 -5.60 -2.81 -2.28
N MET A 25 -4.30 -2.78 -1.98
CA MET A 25 -3.73 -2.03 -0.84
C MET A 25 -4.05 -0.53 -0.93
N LYS A 26 -3.87 0.07 -2.11
CA LYS A 26 -4.21 1.47 -2.38
C LYS A 26 -5.70 1.74 -2.24
N GLY A 27 -6.54 0.86 -2.77
CA GLY A 27 -8.00 0.95 -2.66
C GLY A 27 -8.46 0.92 -1.20
N TYR A 28 -7.94 -0.04 -0.45
CA TYR A 28 -8.22 -0.23 0.97
C TYR A 28 -7.84 0.99 1.83
N LEU A 29 -6.63 1.54 1.65
CA LEU A 29 -6.22 2.77 2.36
C LEU A 29 -7.10 3.98 2.00
N ARG A 30 -7.58 4.07 0.77
CA ARG A 30 -8.39 5.21 0.29
C ARG A 30 -9.81 5.24 0.83
N GLN A 31 -10.27 4.14 1.42
CA GLN A 31 -11.62 4.04 1.99
C GLN A 31 -11.66 4.42 3.46
N MET A 32 -10.48 4.57 4.08
CA MET A 32 -10.34 5.00 5.46
C MET A 32 -10.21 6.53 5.55
N PRO A 33 -10.55 7.12 6.70
CA PRO A 33 -10.07 8.43 7.09
C PRO A 33 -8.54 8.51 6.97
N GLU A 34 -8.01 9.69 6.58
CA GLU A 34 -6.57 9.84 6.30
C GLU A 34 -5.69 9.58 7.53
N ASP A 35 -6.18 9.89 8.73
CA ASP A 35 -5.51 9.63 10.00
C ASP A 35 -5.47 8.13 10.34
N GLU A 36 -6.55 7.40 10.06
CA GLU A 36 -6.59 5.95 10.21
C GLU A 36 -5.68 5.24 9.20
N ALA A 37 -5.72 5.65 7.93
CA ALA A 37 -4.83 5.16 6.89
C ALA A 37 -3.36 5.42 7.25
N LEU A 38 -3.05 6.60 7.79
CA LEU A 38 -1.70 6.96 8.24
C LEU A 38 -1.25 6.08 9.40
N ARG A 39 -2.10 5.84 10.40
CA ARG A 39 -1.79 4.95 11.51
C ARG A 39 -1.47 3.55 10.99
N LYS A 40 -2.32 3.02 10.11
CA LYS A 40 -2.19 1.67 9.59
C LYS A 40 -0.90 1.44 8.80
N ILE A 41 -0.60 2.34 7.87
CA ILE A 41 0.66 2.25 7.11
C ILE A 41 1.87 2.49 8.02
N GLY A 42 1.75 3.37 9.02
CA GLY A 42 2.79 3.68 10.00
C GLY A 42 3.10 2.54 10.98
N GLU A 43 2.17 1.62 11.22
CA GLU A 43 2.44 0.41 12.01
C GLU A 43 3.33 -0.57 11.25
N ILE A 44 3.28 -0.56 9.91
CA ILE A 44 4.06 -1.42 9.01
C ILE A 44 5.48 -0.87 8.81
N ILE A 45 5.59 0.44 8.62
CA ILE A 45 6.86 1.13 8.35
C ILE A 45 7.32 1.87 9.60
N GLU A 46 8.41 1.44 10.23
CA GLU A 46 9.11 2.20 11.25
C GLU A 46 9.94 3.30 10.56
N PRO A 47 9.45 4.56 10.49
CA PRO A 47 10.01 5.54 9.59
C PRO A 47 11.11 6.33 10.30
N LYS A 48 12.38 6.07 9.99
CA LYS A 48 13.50 6.88 10.49
C LYS A 48 13.76 8.03 9.54
N VAL A 49 13.48 9.25 10.00
CA VAL A 49 13.64 10.48 9.23
C VAL A 49 14.56 11.47 9.92
N ILE A 50 15.37 12.17 9.15
CA ILE A 50 16.06 13.40 9.58
C ILE A 50 15.11 14.56 9.38
N ARG A 51 14.94 15.34 10.44
CA ARG A 51 14.29 16.65 10.40
C ARG A 51 15.39 17.69 10.33
N LEU A 52 15.46 18.42 9.22
CA LEU A 52 16.34 19.57 9.11
C LEU A 52 15.67 20.77 9.79
N ALA A 53 16.44 21.56 10.54
CA ALA A 53 15.93 22.76 11.19
C ALA A 53 15.59 23.82 10.12
N GLY A 54 14.30 24.14 9.98
CA GLY A 54 13.74 25.12 9.05
C GLY A 54 12.27 24.81 8.80
N GLU A 55 11.38 25.81 8.84
CA GLU A 55 9.92 25.63 8.88
C GLU A 55 9.31 24.89 7.66
N ASP A 56 10.07 24.73 6.57
CA ASP A 56 9.58 24.22 5.29
C ASP A 56 10.31 22.98 4.73
N SER A 57 11.27 22.39 5.46
CA SER A 57 12.02 21.25 4.93
C SER A 57 11.26 19.94 5.13
N ALA A 58 10.82 19.32 4.02
CA ALA A 58 10.24 17.98 4.07
C ALA A 58 11.25 16.99 4.70
N PRO A 59 10.84 16.21 5.71
CA PRO A 59 11.76 15.32 6.41
C PRO A 59 12.35 14.27 5.47
N MET A 60 13.67 14.11 5.56
CA MET A 60 14.42 13.20 4.69
C MET A 60 14.43 11.80 5.30
N PRO A 61 13.98 10.75 4.58
CA PRO A 61 14.10 9.38 5.04
C PRO A 61 15.57 8.96 5.07
N VAL A 62 15.99 8.33 6.16
CA VAL A 62 17.37 7.83 6.33
C VAL A 62 17.41 6.32 6.14
N GLN A 63 16.54 5.61 6.85
CA GLN A 63 16.43 4.16 6.79
C GLN A 63 15.11 3.74 7.45
N SER A 64 14.08 3.46 6.66
CA SER A 64 12.82 2.94 7.22
C SER A 64 12.86 1.42 7.26
N ILE A 65 12.34 0.83 8.33
CA ILE A 65 12.25 -0.63 8.47
C ILE A 65 10.81 -1.02 8.18
N ILE A 66 10.62 -1.98 7.28
CA ILE A 66 9.30 -2.55 6.99
C ILE A 66 9.20 -3.88 7.72
N GLU A 67 8.21 -3.99 8.58
CA GLU A 67 7.94 -5.22 9.31
C GLU A 67 7.16 -6.20 8.43
N GLY A 68 7.85 -7.22 7.91
CA GLY A 68 7.28 -8.16 6.93
C GLY A 68 5.98 -8.84 7.39
N ALA A 69 5.88 -9.20 8.67
CA ALA A 69 4.67 -9.82 9.22
C ALA A 69 3.46 -8.87 9.17
N LYS A 70 3.67 -7.58 9.46
CA LYS A 70 2.60 -6.57 9.38
C LYS A 70 2.26 -6.22 7.94
N LEU A 71 3.24 -6.21 7.04
CA LEU A 71 3.00 -6.03 5.61
C LEU A 71 2.17 -7.19 5.04
N ALA A 72 2.50 -8.44 5.40
CA ALA A 72 1.73 -9.61 5.00
C ALA A 72 0.27 -9.52 5.50
N ALA A 73 0.06 -9.23 6.78
CA ALA A 73 -1.28 -9.06 7.34
C ALA A 73 -2.07 -7.92 6.66
N PHE A 74 -1.38 -6.83 6.32
CA PHE A 74 -1.99 -5.72 5.58
C PHE A 74 -2.42 -6.13 4.16
N ILE A 75 -1.60 -6.92 3.46
CA ILE A 75 -1.94 -7.48 2.15
C ILE A 75 -3.18 -8.38 2.27
N ASP A 76 -3.17 -9.33 3.21
CA ASP A 76 -4.27 -10.27 3.42
C ASP A 76 -5.60 -9.54 3.71
N GLU A 77 -5.55 -8.52 4.56
CA GLU A 77 -6.73 -7.76 4.92
C GLU A 77 -7.25 -6.91 3.76
N ALA A 78 -6.35 -6.26 3.01
CA ALA A 78 -6.74 -5.51 1.82
C ALA A 78 -7.38 -6.44 0.77
N VAL A 79 -6.79 -7.62 0.54
CA VAL A 79 -7.30 -8.63 -0.39
C VAL A 79 -8.67 -9.15 0.04
N ALA A 80 -8.83 -9.50 1.32
CA ALA A 80 -10.12 -9.96 1.85
C ALA A 80 -11.21 -8.87 1.71
N ASP A 81 -10.86 -7.61 1.92
CA ASP A 81 -11.77 -6.49 1.72
C ASP A 81 -12.14 -6.27 0.24
N ALA A 82 -11.18 -6.37 -0.68
CA ALA A 82 -11.45 -6.31 -2.11
C ALA A 82 -12.37 -7.45 -2.56
N LEU A 83 -12.08 -8.70 -2.19
CA LEU A 83 -12.89 -9.86 -2.52
C LEU A 83 -14.35 -9.70 -2.06
N ARG A 84 -14.57 -9.30 -0.81
CA ARG A 84 -15.93 -9.06 -0.27
C ARG A 84 -16.72 -8.03 -1.07
N ARG A 85 -16.06 -7.02 -1.65
CA ARG A 85 -16.75 -6.02 -2.48
C ARG A 85 -17.03 -6.52 -3.88
N MET A 86 -16.12 -7.31 -4.44
CA MET A 86 -16.23 -7.83 -5.79
C MET A 86 -17.24 -8.98 -5.87
N GLU A 87 -17.55 -9.67 -4.76
CA GLU A 87 -18.58 -10.72 -4.71
C GLU A 87 -19.98 -10.27 -5.19
N GLN A 88 -20.27 -8.96 -5.17
CA GLN A 88 -21.53 -8.40 -5.66
C GLN A 88 -21.48 -8.03 -7.15
N ASP A 89 -20.29 -7.93 -7.73
CA ASP A 89 -20.06 -7.59 -9.13
C ASP A 89 -19.90 -8.86 -9.97
N LYS A 90 -20.86 -9.12 -10.85
CA LYS A 90 -20.89 -10.31 -11.71
C LYS A 90 -20.23 -10.10 -13.07
N SER A 91 -19.48 -9.02 -13.26
CA SER A 91 -18.76 -8.79 -14.51
C SER A 91 -17.62 -9.80 -14.69
N ASP A 92 -17.32 -10.14 -15.95
CA ASP A 92 -16.20 -11.03 -16.28
C ASP A 92 -14.86 -10.49 -15.75
N VAL A 93 -14.71 -9.16 -15.75
CA VAL A 93 -13.52 -8.46 -15.21
C VAL A 93 -13.40 -8.67 -13.70
N ALA A 94 -14.50 -8.54 -12.96
CA ALA A 94 -14.50 -8.80 -11.52
C ALA A 94 -14.19 -10.27 -11.20
N GLN A 95 -14.73 -11.20 -11.99
CA GLN A 95 -14.48 -12.63 -11.82
C GLN A 95 -13.00 -13.00 -12.02
N ILE A 96 -12.35 -12.47 -13.06
CA ILE A 96 -10.90 -12.67 -13.30
C ILE A 96 -10.08 -12.16 -12.12
N ALA A 97 -10.39 -10.96 -11.64
CA ALA A 97 -9.67 -10.37 -10.52
C ALA A 97 -9.91 -11.16 -9.21
N ILE A 98 -11.12 -11.66 -8.96
CA ILE A 98 -11.42 -12.54 -7.82
C ILE A 98 -10.57 -13.81 -7.87
N GLU A 99 -10.48 -14.45 -9.04
CA GLU A 99 -9.70 -15.68 -9.22
C GLU A 99 -8.22 -15.47 -8.90
N MET A 100 -7.66 -14.36 -9.38
CA MET A 100 -6.26 -14.04 -9.09
C MET A 100 -6.03 -13.66 -7.62
N LEU A 101 -6.94 -12.90 -7.00
CA LEU A 101 -6.82 -12.45 -5.61
C LEU A 101 -7.05 -13.58 -4.60
N ARG A 102 -7.85 -14.60 -4.91
CA ARG A 102 -8.07 -15.77 -4.04
C ARG A 102 -6.79 -16.59 -3.79
N GLY A 103 -5.83 -16.53 -4.72
CA GLY A 103 -4.54 -17.21 -4.59
C GLY A 103 -3.49 -16.40 -3.83
N VAL A 104 -3.81 -15.18 -3.38
CA VAL A 104 -2.86 -14.33 -2.67
C VAL A 104 -2.69 -14.80 -1.23
N ASP A 105 -1.45 -15.10 -0.86
CA ASP A 105 -0.98 -15.24 0.51
C ASP A 105 -0.01 -14.08 0.78
N GLY A 106 -0.35 -13.18 1.70
CA GLY A 106 0.44 -12.01 2.03
C GLY A 106 1.88 -12.36 2.42
N LYS A 107 2.10 -13.50 3.07
CA LYS A 107 3.45 -13.96 3.41
C LYS A 107 4.25 -14.27 2.14
N HIS A 108 3.68 -15.04 1.22
CA HIS A 108 4.33 -15.37 -0.04
C HIS A 108 4.64 -14.12 -0.85
N ILE A 109 3.71 -13.16 -0.94
CA ILE A 109 3.96 -11.88 -1.61
C ILE A 109 5.16 -11.17 -0.99
N VAL A 110 5.25 -11.08 0.34
CA VAL A 110 6.38 -10.42 1.02
C VAL A 110 7.72 -11.13 0.74
N GLU A 111 7.73 -12.45 0.57
CA GLU A 111 8.94 -13.23 0.26
C GLU A 111 9.39 -13.10 -1.20
N THR A 112 8.48 -12.78 -2.13
CA THR A 112 8.75 -12.76 -3.57
C THR A 112 8.61 -11.38 -4.23
N MET A 113 8.17 -10.36 -3.49
CA MET A 113 7.88 -9.04 -4.03
C MET A 113 9.13 -8.37 -4.60
N SER A 114 8.91 -7.58 -5.64
CA SER A 114 9.88 -6.71 -6.26
C SER A 114 10.26 -5.54 -5.32
N PRO A 115 11.45 -4.95 -5.50
CA PRO A 115 11.83 -3.71 -4.82
C PRO A 115 10.83 -2.56 -5.05
N GLU A 116 10.23 -2.50 -6.24
CA GLU A 116 9.23 -1.51 -6.63
C GLU A 116 7.97 -1.62 -5.75
N PHE A 117 7.51 -2.83 -5.46
CA PHE A 117 6.35 -3.08 -4.58
C PHE A 117 6.52 -2.44 -3.21
N VAL A 118 7.73 -2.57 -2.64
CA VAL A 118 8.07 -1.95 -1.35
C VAL A 118 8.00 -0.42 -1.40
N GLY A 119 8.31 0.16 -2.57
CA GLY A 119 8.20 1.60 -2.81
C GLY A 119 6.80 2.15 -2.53
N PHE A 120 5.76 1.36 -2.76
CA PHE A 120 4.38 1.77 -2.50
C PHE A 120 4.15 2.09 -1.03
N VAL A 121 4.64 1.26 -0.10
CA VAL A 121 4.46 1.45 1.34
C VAL A 121 5.07 2.78 1.79
N GLN A 122 6.27 3.08 1.28
CA GLN A 122 6.98 4.32 1.60
C GLN A 122 6.26 5.55 1.06
N ASP A 123 5.84 5.51 -0.21
CA ASP A 123 5.19 6.64 -0.85
C ASP A 123 3.76 6.84 -0.35
N ALA A 124 3.05 5.77 0.00
CA ALA A 124 1.76 5.85 0.68
C ALA A 124 1.91 6.54 2.04
N TYR A 125 2.88 6.12 2.86
CA TYR A 125 3.18 6.78 4.14
C TYR A 125 3.52 8.26 3.95
N ARG A 126 4.42 8.60 3.02
CA ARG A 126 4.80 10.00 2.74
C ARG A 126 3.62 10.84 2.25
N SER A 127 2.77 10.26 1.39
CA SER A 127 1.59 10.93 0.83
C SER A 127 0.56 11.24 1.91
N LEU A 128 0.40 10.35 2.89
CA LEU A 128 -0.51 10.52 4.02
C LEU A 128 0.07 11.44 5.10
N ARG A 129 1.37 11.34 5.39
CA ARG A 129 2.03 12.07 6.48
C ARG A 129 2.36 13.52 6.17
N TYR A 130 2.83 13.80 4.95
CA TYR A 130 3.41 15.10 4.57
C TYR A 130 2.58 15.85 3.53
N ARG A 131 1.29 15.56 3.49
CA ARG A 131 0.36 16.40 2.76
C ARG A 131 0.36 17.79 3.40
N ARG A 132 0.56 18.84 2.59
CA ARG A 132 0.21 20.20 3.02
C ARG A 132 -1.32 20.23 3.17
N LYS A 133 -1.80 20.57 4.38
CA LYS A 133 -3.23 20.83 4.61
C LYS A 133 -3.65 22.06 3.84
#